data_AF-A0A0A2ALE8-F1
#
_entry.id   AF-A0A0A2ALE8-F1
#
_cell.length_a   1.000
_cell.length_b   1.000
_cell.length_c   1.000
_cell.angle_alpha   90.00
_cell.angle_beta   90.00
_cell.angle_gamma   90.00
#
_symmetry.space_group_name_H-M   'P 1'
#
loop_
_entity.id
_entity.type
_entity.pdbx_description
1 polymer ?
#
loop_
_entity_poly.entity_id
_entity_poly.type
_entity_poly.pdbx_seq_one_letter_code
_entity_poly.pdbx_strand_id
1 'polypeptide(L)'
;MKEKLTVSDSKKVFHEKFPYVIPGLYKRIVDEMLVELNLLNHQNEFTQNYLFCVGLTETFKELMKGYQPEKHLDLLFESLCTSTNFEHKEINEISKKSQKEFKDKTSKDILKLLIEKSNSKLYPSRILNLGVYILISNAQELKEKDESEINKMISDIFEKLNLSANKAEKDIGIYKSTISKMEQAKELVEELRIKDKNKEQKK
;
A
#
# COMPACT_ATOMS: atom_id res chain seq x y z
N MET A 1 19.55 16.88 9.60
CA MET A 1 18.68 15.72 9.95
C MET A 1 17.24 16.21 9.89
N LYS A 2 16.32 15.47 9.25
CA LYS A 2 14.89 15.82 9.29
C LYS A 2 14.41 15.76 10.74
N GLU A 3 13.62 16.75 11.17
CA GLU A 3 13.06 16.80 12.52
C GLU A 3 12.18 15.56 12.78
N LYS A 4 12.34 14.93 13.95
CA LYS A 4 11.50 13.77 14.34
C LYS A 4 10.12 14.28 14.78
N LEU A 5 9.22 14.43 13.81
CA LEU A 5 7.84 14.87 14.02
C LEU A 5 7.07 13.82 14.84
N THR A 6 6.33 14.25 15.87
CA THR A 6 5.37 13.34 16.51
C THR A 6 4.26 12.96 15.53
N VAL A 7 3.46 11.96 15.88
CA VAL A 7 2.24 11.63 15.10
C VAL A 7 1.32 12.85 14.99
N SER A 8 1.16 13.62 16.06
CA SER A 8 0.33 14.83 16.07
C SER A 8 0.88 15.91 15.14
N ASP A 9 2.20 16.13 15.16
CA ASP A 9 2.86 17.09 14.26
C ASP A 9 2.71 16.66 12.80
N SER A 10 2.89 15.36 12.51
CA SER A 10 2.72 14.81 11.17
C SER A 10 1.29 14.97 10.66
N LYS A 11 0.28 14.80 11.53
CA LYS A 11 -1.13 15.06 11.19
C LYS A 11 -1.39 16.54 10.90
N LYS A 12 -0.81 17.44 11.70
CA LYS A 12 -0.90 18.88 11.48
C LYS A 12 -0.31 19.27 10.12
N VAL A 13 0.92 18.84 9.83
CA VAL A 13 1.60 19.10 8.55
C VAL A 13 0.82 18.48 7.39
N PHE A 14 0.24 17.29 7.56
CA PHE A 14 -0.59 16.66 6.54
C PHE A 14 -1.80 17.53 6.18
N HIS A 15 -2.53 18.05 7.17
CA HIS A 15 -3.71 18.90 6.93
C HIS A 15 -3.35 20.28 6.37
N GLU A 16 -2.17 20.81 6.69
CA GLU A 16 -1.65 22.04 6.07
C GLU A 16 -1.33 21.83 4.57
N LYS A 17 -0.79 20.66 4.20
CA LYS A 17 -0.42 20.32 2.82
C LYS A 17 -1.57 19.80 1.97
N PHE A 18 -2.55 19.13 2.58
CA PHE A 18 -3.74 18.61 1.92
C PHE A 18 -5.00 19.34 2.41
N PRO A 19 -5.34 20.52 1.84
CA PRO A 19 -6.43 21.37 2.30
C PRO A 19 -7.82 20.92 1.84
N TYR A 20 -7.99 19.64 1.45
CA TYR A 20 -9.24 19.10 0.94
C TYR A 20 -9.89 18.15 1.94
N VAL A 21 -11.22 18.08 1.91
CA VAL A 21 -11.98 17.10 2.69
C VAL A 21 -11.78 15.71 2.09
N ILE A 22 -11.32 14.76 2.91
CA ILE A 22 -11.20 13.35 2.54
C ILE A 22 -12.54 12.67 2.84
N PRO A 23 -13.18 11.97 1.88
CA PRO A 23 -14.41 11.24 2.15
C PRO A 23 -14.20 10.20 3.27
N GLY A 24 -15.21 10.02 4.12
CA GLY A 24 -15.09 9.21 5.33
C GLY A 24 -14.57 7.79 5.10
N LEU A 25 -14.94 7.18 3.96
CA LEU A 25 -14.48 5.85 3.54
C LEU A 25 -12.93 5.77 3.42
N TYR A 26 -12.29 6.82 2.91
CA TYR A 26 -10.84 6.87 2.70
C TYR A 26 -10.10 7.50 3.88
N LYS A 27 -10.76 8.38 4.64
CA LYS A 27 -10.15 9.13 5.75
C LYS A 27 -9.48 8.20 6.77
N ARG A 28 -10.18 7.14 7.18
CA ARG A 28 -9.64 6.17 8.13
C ARG A 28 -8.34 5.53 7.64
N ILE A 29 -8.28 5.19 6.35
CA ILE A 29 -7.12 4.55 5.73
C ILE A 29 -5.93 5.52 5.69
N VAL A 30 -6.18 6.76 5.29
CA VAL A 30 -5.15 7.81 5.26
C VAL A 30 -4.59 8.05 6.67
N ASP A 31 -5.47 8.13 7.69
CA ASP A 31 -5.06 8.30 9.08
C ASP A 31 -4.21 7.12 9.58
N GLU A 32 -4.61 5.88 9.28
CA GLU A 32 -3.85 4.67 9.64
C GLU A 32 -2.49 4.62 8.94
N MET A 33 -2.43 4.93 7.64
CA MET A 33 -1.17 5.00 6.88
C MET A 33 -0.25 6.10 7.40
N LEU A 34 -0.79 7.28 7.76
CA LEU A 34 0.02 8.37 8.30
C LEU A 34 0.70 7.97 9.61
N VAL A 35 -0.05 7.33 10.52
CA VAL A 35 0.51 6.84 11.78
C VAL A 35 1.56 5.76 11.52
N GLU A 36 1.27 4.79 10.66
CA GLU A 36 2.22 3.72 10.33
C GLU A 36 3.53 4.26 9.74
N LEU A 37 3.44 5.17 8.77
CA LEU A 37 4.62 5.81 8.16
C LEU A 37 5.42 6.61 9.19
N ASN A 38 4.75 7.41 10.03
CA ASN A 38 5.44 8.14 11.09
C ASN A 38 6.20 7.18 12.03
N LEU A 39 5.54 6.12 12.50
CA LEU A 39 6.17 5.15 13.40
C LEU A 39 7.35 4.43 12.75
N LEU A 40 7.27 4.11 11.45
CA LEU A 40 8.37 3.51 10.69
C LEU A 40 9.56 4.47 10.53
N ASN A 41 9.32 5.74 10.22
CA ASN A 41 10.37 6.75 10.10
C ASN A 41 11.16 6.97 11.41
N HIS A 42 10.60 6.59 12.56
CA HIS A 42 11.29 6.67 13.86
C HIS A 42 12.18 5.46 14.18
N GLN A 43 12.12 4.40 13.37
CA GLN A 43 12.89 3.18 13.60
C GLN A 43 14.30 3.35 13.03
N ASN A 44 15.31 3.25 13.90
CA ASN A 44 16.70 3.47 13.50
C ASN A 44 17.21 2.47 12.44
N GLU A 45 16.70 1.23 12.47
CA GLU A 45 17.06 0.19 11.49
C GLU A 45 16.25 0.25 10.19
N PHE A 46 15.21 1.11 10.13
CA PHE A 46 14.34 1.18 8.97
C PHE A 46 15.00 1.97 7.83
N THR A 47 14.83 1.45 6.62
CA THR A 47 15.29 2.10 5.38
C THR A 47 14.18 2.04 4.34
N GLN A 48 14.06 3.10 3.53
CA GLN A 48 13.13 3.20 2.41
C GLN A 48 13.61 2.34 1.23
N ASN A 49 13.65 1.01 1.41
CA ASN A 49 14.08 0.10 0.37
C ASN A 49 13.03 -0.06 -0.75
N TYR A 50 13.40 -0.76 -1.81
CA TYR A 50 12.55 -0.91 -2.99
C TYR A 50 11.24 -1.67 -2.71
N LEU A 51 11.24 -2.67 -1.81
CA LEU A 51 10.04 -3.41 -1.43
C LEU A 51 9.06 -2.53 -0.67
N PHE A 52 9.57 -1.70 0.25
CA PHE A 52 8.77 -0.70 0.94
C PHE A 52 8.17 0.30 -0.07
N CYS A 53 8.94 0.80 -1.02
CA CYS A 53 8.44 1.74 -2.03
C CYS A 53 7.31 1.13 -2.87
N VAL A 54 7.50 -0.09 -3.38
CA VAL A 54 6.45 -0.81 -4.12
C VAL A 54 5.21 -1.04 -3.26
N GLY A 55 5.42 -1.54 -2.04
CA GLY A 55 4.34 -1.80 -1.09
C GLY A 55 3.52 -0.55 -0.80
N LEU A 56 4.17 0.58 -0.54
CA LEU A 56 3.50 1.84 -0.22
C LEU A 56 2.70 2.37 -1.40
N THR A 57 3.30 2.45 -2.59
CA THR A 57 2.63 3.02 -3.77
C THR A 57 1.47 2.16 -4.23
N GLU A 58 1.65 0.83 -4.32
CA GLU A 58 0.61 -0.05 -4.85
C GLU A 58 -0.51 -0.28 -3.83
N THR A 59 -0.19 -0.37 -2.53
CA THR A 59 -1.23 -0.42 -1.48
C THR A 59 -2.05 0.87 -1.47
N PHE A 60 -1.41 2.04 -1.57
CA PHE A 60 -2.12 3.32 -1.65
C PHE A 60 -3.03 3.35 -2.87
N LYS A 61 -2.50 3.03 -4.05
CA LYS A 61 -3.25 3.03 -5.30
C LYS A 61 -4.47 2.11 -5.24
N GLU A 62 -4.31 0.91 -4.70
CA GLU A 62 -5.40 -0.06 -4.60
C GLU A 62 -6.50 0.41 -3.63
N LEU A 63 -6.10 0.86 -2.43
CA LEU A 63 -7.05 1.33 -1.41
C LEU A 63 -7.75 2.63 -1.84
N MET A 64 -7.10 3.48 -2.64
CA MET A 64 -7.69 4.75 -3.09
C MET A 64 -8.50 4.64 -4.40
N LYS A 65 -8.67 3.42 -4.97
CA LYS A 65 -9.52 3.23 -6.16
C LYS A 65 -10.92 3.81 -5.94
N GLY A 66 -11.41 4.61 -6.87
CA GLY A 66 -12.74 5.23 -6.77
C GLY A 66 -12.80 6.46 -5.86
N TYR A 67 -11.66 6.96 -5.37
CA TYR A 67 -11.60 8.28 -4.72
C TYR A 67 -12.04 9.37 -5.69
N GLN A 68 -12.83 10.33 -5.21
CA GLN A 68 -13.27 11.48 -6.00
C GLN A 68 -13.07 12.80 -5.25
N PRO A 69 -12.56 13.86 -5.91
CA PRO A 69 -12.11 13.87 -7.31
C PRO A 69 -10.71 13.25 -7.48
N GLU A 70 -10.51 12.50 -8.56
CA GLU A 70 -9.27 11.74 -8.82
C GLU A 70 -8.01 12.63 -8.86
N LYS A 71 -8.14 13.88 -9.33
CA LYS A 71 -7.05 14.88 -9.38
C LYS A 71 -6.39 15.18 -8.02
N HIS A 72 -7.02 14.82 -6.89
CA HIS A 72 -6.43 15.01 -5.57
C HIS A 72 -5.47 13.88 -5.18
N LEU A 73 -5.48 12.73 -5.86
CA LEU A 73 -4.73 11.55 -5.43
C LEU A 73 -3.22 11.77 -5.37
N ASP A 74 -2.66 12.48 -6.35
CA ASP A 74 -1.23 12.79 -6.37
C ASP A 74 -0.84 13.65 -5.18
N LEU A 75 -1.59 14.74 -4.93
CA LEU A 75 -1.35 15.61 -3.79
C LEU A 75 -1.61 14.91 -2.45
N LEU A 76 -2.60 14.01 -2.38
CA LEU A 76 -2.89 13.22 -1.19
C LEU A 76 -1.71 12.33 -0.84
N PHE A 77 -1.16 11.62 -1.83
CA PHE A 77 -0.01 10.75 -1.64
C PHE A 77 1.26 11.55 -1.32
N GLU A 78 1.48 12.68 -1.98
CA GLU A 78 2.60 13.59 -1.70
C GLU A 78 2.52 14.15 -0.28
N SER A 79 1.34 14.61 0.14
CA SER A 79 1.11 15.15 1.48
C SER A 79 1.35 14.09 2.55
N LEU A 80 0.90 12.84 2.32
CA LEU A 80 1.11 11.71 3.21
C LEU A 80 2.60 11.38 3.38
N CYS A 81 3.36 11.31 2.29
CA CYS A 81 4.80 11.01 2.35
C CYS A 81 5.55 12.15 3.04
N THR A 82 5.34 13.38 2.59
CA THR A 82 6.14 14.52 3.07
C THR A 82 5.79 14.94 4.49
N SER A 83 4.58 14.66 4.99
CA SER A 83 4.23 14.89 6.40
C SER A 83 4.82 13.87 7.35
N THR A 84 5.31 12.74 6.83
CA THR A 84 5.92 11.65 7.59
C THR A 84 7.42 11.50 7.30
N ASN A 85 8.04 12.57 6.78
CA ASN A 85 9.46 12.70 6.43
C ASN A 85 9.96 11.80 5.28
N PHE A 86 9.07 11.21 4.49
CA PHE A 86 9.43 10.45 3.30
C PHE A 86 9.51 11.34 2.04
N GLU A 87 10.38 10.95 1.10
CA GLU A 87 10.52 11.65 -0.18
C GLU A 87 9.61 11.02 -1.24
N HIS A 88 8.45 11.66 -1.48
CA HIS A 88 7.44 11.19 -2.44
C HIS A 88 8.01 10.87 -3.83
N LYS A 89 8.88 11.74 -4.36
CA LYS A 89 9.48 11.57 -5.70
C LYS A 89 10.36 10.32 -5.76
N GLU A 90 11.22 10.15 -4.76
CA GLU A 90 12.11 9.00 -4.67
C GLU A 90 11.33 7.68 -4.53
N ILE A 91 10.30 7.65 -3.68
CA ILE A 91 9.41 6.50 -3.53
C ILE A 91 8.79 6.11 -4.87
N ASN A 92 8.24 7.08 -5.60
CA ASN A 92 7.59 6.85 -6.88
C ASN A 92 8.56 6.38 -7.95
N GLU A 93 9.76 6.95 -8.02
CA GLU A 93 10.80 6.55 -8.97
C GLU A 93 11.30 5.12 -8.70
N ILE A 94 11.63 4.82 -7.44
CA ILE A 94 12.08 3.48 -7.04
C ILE A 94 10.98 2.45 -7.30
N SER A 95 9.74 2.74 -6.88
CA SER A 95 8.62 1.83 -7.10
C SER A 95 8.40 1.55 -8.59
N LYS A 96 8.34 2.59 -9.43
CA LYS A 96 8.17 2.43 -10.89
C LYS A 96 9.31 1.62 -11.51
N LYS A 97 10.55 1.87 -11.10
CA LYS A 97 11.73 1.13 -11.58
C LYS A 97 11.65 -0.34 -11.19
N SER A 98 11.32 -0.63 -9.93
CA SER A 98 11.19 -2.00 -9.43
C SER A 98 10.03 -2.73 -10.10
N GLN A 99 8.85 -2.12 -10.21
CA GLN A 99 7.72 -2.76 -10.90
C GLN A 99 8.05 -3.12 -12.34
N LYS A 100 8.77 -2.27 -13.07
CA LYS A 100 9.26 -2.59 -14.43
C LYS A 100 10.25 -3.75 -14.44
N GLU A 101 11.13 -3.81 -13.45
CA GLU A 101 12.13 -4.87 -13.31
C GLU A 101 11.48 -6.23 -13.02
N PHE A 102 10.43 -6.29 -12.20
CA PHE A 102 9.72 -7.53 -11.86
C PHE A 102 8.61 -7.91 -12.85
N LYS A 103 8.28 -7.03 -13.80
CA LYS A 103 7.19 -7.22 -14.76
C LYS A 103 7.41 -8.47 -15.62
N ASP A 104 6.33 -9.22 -15.87
CA ASP A 104 6.29 -10.36 -16.78
C ASP A 104 7.29 -11.48 -16.43
N LYS A 105 7.70 -11.57 -15.15
CA LYS A 105 8.58 -12.63 -14.63
C LYS A 105 7.81 -13.79 -14.04
N THR A 106 8.42 -14.97 -14.10
CA THR A 106 7.93 -16.16 -13.37
C THR A 106 8.15 -15.98 -11.88
N SER A 107 7.42 -16.72 -11.05
CA SER A 107 7.60 -16.64 -9.59
C SER A 107 9.00 -17.05 -9.15
N LYS A 108 9.64 -18.00 -9.85
CA LYS A 108 11.02 -18.43 -9.62
C LYS A 108 12.01 -17.30 -9.91
N ASP A 109 11.82 -16.57 -11.00
CA ASP A 109 12.67 -15.44 -11.36
C ASP A 109 12.49 -14.27 -10.39
N ILE A 110 11.25 -14.03 -9.94
CA ILE A 110 10.96 -13.03 -8.90
C ILE A 110 11.68 -13.41 -7.61
N LEU A 111 11.54 -14.65 -7.14
CA LEU A 111 12.24 -15.12 -5.93
C LEU A 111 13.76 -14.92 -6.04
N LYS A 112 14.34 -15.31 -7.18
CA LYS A 112 15.78 -15.13 -7.42
C LYS A 112 16.20 -13.67 -7.31
N LEU A 113 15.47 -12.76 -7.97
CA LEU A 113 15.73 -11.33 -7.92
C LEU A 113 15.51 -10.73 -6.52
N LEU A 114 14.49 -11.19 -5.79
CA LEU A 114 14.24 -10.75 -4.42
C LEU A 114 15.44 -11.08 -3.53
N ILE A 115 15.96 -12.31 -3.62
CA ILE A 115 17.14 -12.76 -2.86
C ILE A 115 18.40 -11.97 -3.27
N GLU A 116 18.66 -11.82 -4.57
CA GLU A 116 19.85 -11.11 -5.09
C GLU A 116 19.87 -9.63 -4.69
N LYS A 117 18.69 -9.03 -4.49
CA LYS A 117 18.56 -7.63 -4.09
C LYS A 117 18.45 -7.45 -2.57
N SER A 118 18.17 -8.50 -1.79
CA SER A 118 18.10 -8.45 -0.33
C SER A 118 19.48 -8.50 0.35
N ASN A 119 20.45 -7.76 -0.19
CA ASN A 119 21.84 -7.77 0.29
C ASN A 119 22.03 -7.10 1.67
N SER A 120 21.00 -6.42 2.18
CA SER A 120 20.95 -5.83 3.51
C SER A 120 19.74 -6.36 4.28
N LYS A 121 19.85 -6.45 5.62
CA LYS A 121 18.76 -6.83 6.52
C LYS A 121 17.50 -6.04 6.20
N LEU A 122 16.46 -6.72 5.70
CA LEU A 122 15.16 -6.11 5.42
C LEU A 122 14.50 -5.73 6.74
N TYR A 123 13.97 -4.51 6.83
CA TYR A 123 13.21 -4.10 8.01
C TYR A 123 11.77 -4.65 7.91
N PRO A 124 11.34 -5.54 8.83
CA PRO A 124 10.03 -6.17 8.73
C PRO A 124 8.90 -5.16 9.06
N SER A 125 8.14 -4.79 8.03
CA SER A 125 6.97 -3.92 8.16
C SER A 125 5.81 -4.48 7.33
N ARG A 126 4.58 -4.14 7.71
CA ARG A 126 3.38 -4.53 6.95
C ARG A 126 3.46 -4.03 5.51
N ILE A 127 3.87 -2.77 5.31
CA ILE A 127 4.07 -2.18 3.97
C ILE A 127 5.08 -3.00 3.15
N LEU A 128 6.21 -3.42 3.74
CA LEU A 128 7.18 -4.27 3.06
C LEU A 128 6.59 -5.64 2.71
N ASN A 129 5.87 -6.26 3.65
CA ASN A 129 5.20 -7.55 3.42
C ASN A 129 4.21 -7.46 2.24
N LEU A 130 3.43 -6.37 2.19
CA LEU A 130 2.53 -6.10 1.06
C LEU A 130 3.29 -5.86 -0.25
N GLY A 131 4.45 -5.19 -0.21
CA GLY A 131 5.32 -5.02 -1.37
C GLY A 131 5.79 -6.35 -1.96
N VAL A 132 6.24 -7.27 -1.11
CA VAL A 132 6.61 -8.64 -1.54
C VAL A 132 5.40 -9.37 -2.12
N TYR A 133 4.26 -9.35 -1.42
CA TYR A 133 3.01 -9.97 -1.88
C TYR A 133 2.54 -9.46 -3.25
N ILE A 134 2.58 -8.15 -3.47
CA ILE A 134 2.15 -7.50 -4.72
C ILE A 134 3.06 -7.90 -5.87
N LEU A 135 4.38 -7.92 -5.65
CA LEU A 135 5.33 -8.36 -6.68
C LEU A 135 5.08 -9.81 -7.08
N ILE A 136 4.88 -10.70 -6.10
CA ILE A 136 4.59 -12.11 -6.34
C ILE A 136 3.26 -12.25 -7.08
N SER A 137 2.19 -11.60 -6.62
CA SER A 137 0.84 -11.72 -7.19
C SER A 137 0.74 -11.22 -8.63
N ASN A 138 1.67 -10.35 -9.05
CA ASN A 138 1.77 -9.88 -10.43
C ASN A 138 2.56 -10.82 -11.35
N ALA A 139 3.09 -11.94 -10.84
CA ALA A 139 3.77 -12.94 -11.65
C ALA A 139 2.84 -13.53 -12.72
N GLN A 140 3.38 -13.70 -13.93
CA GLN A 140 2.59 -14.08 -15.11
C GLN A 140 1.80 -15.39 -14.93
N GLU A 141 2.39 -16.35 -14.22
CA GLU A 141 1.88 -17.71 -14.05
C GLU A 141 0.96 -17.91 -12.83
N LEU A 142 0.73 -16.88 -12.01
CA LEU A 142 -0.11 -17.01 -10.81
C LEU A 142 -1.58 -16.69 -11.06
N LYS A 143 -1.94 -16.18 -12.25
CA LYS A 143 -3.33 -15.86 -12.60
C LYS A 143 -4.24 -17.10 -12.72
N GLU A 144 -3.64 -18.27 -12.91
CA GLU A 144 -4.34 -19.53 -13.17
C GLU A 144 -4.16 -20.58 -12.05
N LYS A 145 -3.42 -20.24 -10.98
CA LYS A 145 -3.16 -21.14 -9.84
C LYS A 145 -4.20 -20.96 -8.75
N ASP A 146 -4.42 -22.03 -7.99
CA ASP A 146 -5.30 -21.97 -6.82
C ASP A 146 -4.67 -21.16 -5.67
N GLU A 147 -5.52 -20.68 -4.75
CA GLU A 147 -5.09 -19.83 -3.65
C GLU A 147 -4.14 -20.57 -2.67
N SER A 148 -4.24 -21.91 -2.56
CA SER A 148 -3.38 -22.72 -1.70
C SER A 148 -1.94 -22.77 -2.23
N GLU A 149 -1.76 -22.96 -3.53
CA GLU A 149 -0.47 -22.92 -4.19
C GLU A 149 0.18 -21.54 -4.10
N ILE A 150 -0.60 -20.48 -4.30
CA ILE A 150 -0.14 -19.09 -4.15
C ILE A 150 0.33 -18.83 -2.71
N ASN A 151 -0.45 -19.25 -1.71
CA ASN A 151 -0.11 -19.04 -0.30
C ASN A 151 1.15 -19.79 0.11
N LYS A 152 1.34 -21.05 -0.36
CA LYS A 152 2.58 -21.81 -0.12
C LYS A 152 3.79 -21.10 -0.70
N MET A 153 3.67 -20.65 -1.95
CA MET A 153 4.75 -19.94 -2.63
C MET A 153 5.11 -18.62 -1.94
N ILE A 154 4.12 -17.88 -1.45
CA ILE A 154 4.34 -16.68 -0.63
C ILE A 154 5.10 -17.08 0.63
N SER A 155 4.64 -18.09 1.37
CA SER A 155 5.32 -18.57 2.59
C SER A 155 6.80 -18.89 2.35
N ASP A 156 7.09 -19.68 1.31
CA ASP A 156 8.46 -20.07 0.94
C ASP A 156 9.34 -18.84 0.62
N ILE A 157 8.79 -17.83 -0.04
CA ILE A 157 9.51 -16.60 -0.37
C ILE A 157 9.82 -15.80 0.90
N PHE A 158 8.85 -15.66 1.80
CA PHE A 158 9.06 -14.96 3.07
C PHE A 158 10.12 -15.64 3.93
N GLU A 159 10.11 -16.97 4.02
CA GLU A 159 11.14 -17.74 4.73
C GLU A 159 12.54 -17.53 4.12
N LYS A 160 12.66 -17.58 2.80
CA LYS A 160 13.94 -17.34 2.09
C LYS A 160 14.46 -15.91 2.27
N LEU A 161 13.59 -14.94 2.46
CA LEU A 161 13.95 -13.55 2.77
C LEU A 161 14.21 -13.31 4.26
N ASN A 162 14.17 -14.36 5.09
CA ASN A 162 14.28 -14.27 6.54
C ASN A 162 13.23 -13.32 7.18
N LEU A 163 12.01 -13.37 6.63
CA LEU A 163 10.84 -12.65 7.10
C LEU A 163 9.81 -13.63 7.68
N SER A 164 8.94 -13.15 8.56
CA SER A 164 7.91 -14.00 9.18
C SER A 164 6.75 -14.26 8.22
N ALA A 165 6.64 -15.49 7.72
CA ALA A 165 5.51 -15.93 6.89
C ALA A 165 4.16 -15.75 7.62
N ASN A 166 4.06 -16.16 8.88
CA ASN A 166 2.84 -15.99 9.70
C ASN A 166 2.41 -14.52 9.85
N LYS A 167 3.37 -13.58 9.95
CA LYS A 167 3.06 -12.15 10.03
C LYS A 167 2.61 -11.64 8.66
N ALA A 168 3.27 -12.04 7.60
CA ALA A 168 2.91 -11.70 6.23
C ALA A 168 1.50 -12.19 5.87
N GLU A 169 1.15 -13.44 6.20
CA GLU A 169 -0.18 -14.00 5.97
C GLU A 169 -1.27 -13.15 6.65
N LYS A 170 -1.07 -12.76 7.91
CA LYS A 170 -1.99 -11.87 8.64
C LYS A 170 -2.10 -10.50 7.97
N ASP A 171 -0.97 -9.89 7.63
CA ASP A 171 -0.91 -8.58 6.98
C ASP A 171 -1.64 -8.58 5.62
N ILE A 172 -1.42 -9.62 4.81
CA ILE A 172 -2.07 -9.84 3.51
C ILE A 172 -3.57 -10.09 3.70
N GLY A 173 -3.96 -10.91 4.67
CA GLY A 173 -5.37 -11.19 4.97
C GLY A 173 -6.14 -9.93 5.38
N ILE A 174 -5.55 -9.09 6.24
CA ILE A 174 -6.12 -7.79 6.63
C ILE A 174 -6.24 -6.86 5.42
N TYR A 175 -5.22 -6.83 4.56
CA TYR A 175 -5.23 -6.02 3.34
C TYR A 175 -6.34 -6.44 2.37
N LYS A 176 -6.43 -7.74 2.03
CA LYS A 176 -7.50 -8.31 1.19
C LYS A 176 -8.89 -8.01 1.78
N SER A 177 -9.06 -8.20 3.09
CA SER A 177 -10.32 -7.91 3.78
C SER A 177 -10.69 -6.43 3.72
N THR A 178 -9.71 -5.53 3.85
CA THR A 178 -9.93 -4.08 3.75
C THR A 178 -10.41 -3.71 2.36
N ILE A 179 -9.77 -4.21 1.30
CA ILE A 179 -10.20 -3.97 -0.09
C ILE A 179 -11.64 -4.42 -0.30
N SER A 180 -11.97 -5.66 0.08
CA SER A 180 -13.33 -6.20 -0.10
C SER A 180 -14.38 -5.37 0.64
N LYS A 181 -14.10 -4.92 1.87
CA LYS A 181 -15.00 -4.02 2.62
C LYS A 181 -15.16 -2.66 1.95
N MET A 182 -14.10 -2.13 1.35
CA MET A 182 -14.18 -0.87 0.61
C MET A 182 -15.01 -1.00 -0.66
N GLU A 183 -14.89 -2.10 -1.40
CA GLU A 183 -15.70 -2.38 -2.58
C GLU A 183 -17.19 -2.45 -2.21
N GLN A 184 -17.54 -3.24 -1.20
CA GLN A 184 -18.91 -3.31 -0.68
C GLN A 184 -19.44 -1.95 -0.23
N ALA A 185 -18.62 -1.15 0.46
CA ALA A 185 -19.02 0.18 0.89
C ALA A 185 -19.27 1.14 -0.29
N LYS A 186 -18.48 1.05 -1.38
CA LYS A 186 -18.67 1.86 -2.58
C LYS A 186 -19.96 1.48 -3.30
N GLU A 187 -20.25 0.19 -3.43
CA GLU A 187 -21.50 -0.31 -4.02
C GLU A 187 -22.72 0.21 -3.26
N LEU A 188 -22.71 0.11 -1.92
CA LEU A 188 -23.79 0.62 -1.07
C LEU A 188 -24.01 2.14 -1.23
N VAL A 189 -22.93 2.93 -1.32
CA VAL A 189 -23.02 4.38 -1.53
C VAL A 189 -23.63 4.71 -2.88
N GLU A 190 -23.25 3.99 -3.94
CA GLU A 190 -23.80 4.21 -5.28
C GLU A 190 -25.28 3.79 -5.36
N GLU A 191 -25.65 2.67 -4.73
CA GLU A 191 -27.05 2.25 -4.63
C GLU A 191 -27.94 3.31 -3.95
N LEU A 192 -27.46 3.89 -2.84
CA LEU A 192 -28.17 4.94 -2.12
C LEU A 192 -28.32 6.19 -3.01
N ARG A 193 -27.26 6.56 -3.72
CA ARG A 193 -27.27 7.70 -4.66
C ARG A 193 -28.28 7.50 -5.79
N ILE A 194 -28.36 6.30 -6.37
CA ILE A 194 -29.34 5.97 -7.42
C ILE A 194 -30.77 6.03 -6.86
N LYS A 195 -30.99 5.46 -5.66
CA LYS A 195 -32.30 5.49 -4.99
C LYS A 195 -32.79 6.91 -4.75
N ASP A 196 -31.91 7.82 -4.34
CA ASP A 196 -32.28 9.21 -4.07
C ASP A 196 -32.57 9.99 -5.36
N LYS A 197 -31.75 9.84 -6.41
CA LYS A 197 -32.03 10.42 -7.75
C LYS A 197 -33.39 9.98 -8.30
N ASN A 198 -33.72 8.69 -8.16
CA ASN A 198 -35.00 8.14 -8.63
C ASN A 198 -36.20 8.67 -7.84
N LYS A 199 -36.02 9.06 -6.56
CA LYS A 199 -37.07 9.71 -5.77
C LYS A 199 -37.25 11.17 -6.18
N GLU A 200 -36.16 11.87 -6.51
CA GLU A 200 -36.19 13.25 -6.98
C GLU A 200 -36.84 13.39 -8.36
N GLN A 201 -36.60 12.45 -9.28
CA GLN A 201 -37.22 12.45 -10.61
C GLN A 201 -38.70 12.06 -10.63
N LYS A 202 -39.20 11.46 -9.55
CA LYS A 202 -40.62 11.08 -9.38
C LYS A 202 -41.43 12.15 -8.63
N LYS A 203 -40.80 13.24 -8.22
CA LYS A 203 -41.46 14.45 -7.69
C LYS A 203 -41.57 15.49 -8.80
#